data_AF-A0A0Q5WAF3-F1
#
_entry.id   AF-A0A0Q5WAF3-F1
#
_cell.length_a   1.000
_cell.length_b   1.000
_cell.length_c   1.000
_cell.angle_alpha   90.00
_cell.angle_beta   90.00
_cell.angle_gamma   90.00
#
_symmetry.space_group_name_H-M   'P 1'
#
loop_
_entity.id
_entity.type
_entity.pdbx_description
1 polymer ?
#
loop_
_entity_poly.entity_id
_entity_poly.type
_entity_poly.pdbx_seq_one_letter_code
_entity_poly.pdbx_strand_id
1 'polypeptide(L)'
;MKTQEDLAIAVRRMQQQYERGRMDRDILRGWVLGLSSYPPPHGAAVEALKAWFGQRTPEITPEVRDRDIAMLAAVADLPVARARSGM
;
A
#
# COMPACT_ATOMS: atom_id res chain seq x y z
N MET A 1 2.11 5.25 -17.03
CA MET A 1 1.50 5.39 -15.69
C MET A 1 1.06 4.01 -15.25
N LYS A 2 1.38 3.55 -14.03
CA LYS A 2 0.89 2.27 -13.52
C LYS A 2 -0.63 2.35 -13.34
N THR A 3 -1.34 1.29 -13.68
CA THR A 3 -2.80 1.23 -13.51
C THR A 3 -3.18 1.05 -12.04
N GLN A 4 -4.45 1.28 -11.69
CA GLN A 4 -4.97 0.95 -10.35
C GLN A 4 -4.87 -0.57 -10.06
N GLU A 5 -4.96 -1.41 -11.10
CA GLU A 5 -4.75 -2.86 -10.99
C GLU A 5 -3.30 -3.20 -10.64
N ASP A 6 -2.34 -2.58 -11.35
CA ASP A 6 -0.91 -2.74 -11.05
C ASP A 6 -0.58 -2.30 -9.63
N LEU A 7 -1.21 -1.23 -9.15
CA LEU A 7 -1.08 -0.77 -7.77
C LEU A 7 -1.58 -1.83 -6.79
N ALA A 8 -2.80 -2.33 -6.97
CA ALA A 8 -3.38 -3.33 -6.06
C ALA A 8 -2.53 -4.60 -5.99
N ILE A 9 -2.04 -5.08 -7.14
CA ILE A 9 -1.13 -6.24 -7.23
C ILE A 9 0.19 -5.94 -6.51
N ALA A 10 0.78 -4.77 -6.77
CA ALA A 10 2.07 -4.40 -6.18
C ALA A 10 1.96 -4.26 -4.65
N VAL A 11 0.94 -3.57 -4.15
CA VAL A 11 0.70 -3.40 -2.71
C VAL A 11 0.48 -4.77 -2.04
N ARG A 12 -0.33 -5.64 -2.64
CA ARG A 12 -0.56 -7.00 -2.10
C ARG A 12 0.73 -7.82 -2.05
N ARG A 13 1.59 -7.70 -3.06
CA ARG A 13 2.90 -8.36 -3.05
C ARG A 13 3.76 -7.84 -1.89
N MET A 14 3.83 -6.52 -1.69
CA MET A 14 4.61 -5.91 -0.61
C MET A 14 4.09 -6.32 0.77
N GLN A 15 2.76 -6.31 0.96
CA GLN A 15 2.10 -6.82 2.16
C GLN A 15 2.55 -8.24 2.49
N GLN A 16 2.48 -9.16 1.53
CA GLN A 16 2.86 -10.56 1.75
C GLN A 16 4.36 -10.74 2.05
N GLN A 17 5.24 -9.93 1.45
CA GLN A 17 6.67 -10.00 1.79
C GLN A 17 6.92 -9.47 3.20
N TYR A 18 6.27 -8.36 3.56
CA TYR A 18 6.39 -7.75 4.88
C TYR A 18 5.86 -8.69 5.97
N GLU A 19 4.67 -9.26 5.79
CA GLU A 19 4.04 -10.21 6.71
C GLU A 19 4.94 -11.44 6.98
N ARG A 20 5.54 -12.00 5.91
CA ARG A 20 6.49 -13.13 5.98
C ARG A 20 7.86 -12.77 6.57
N GLY A 21 8.10 -11.51 6.93
CA GLY A 21 9.39 -11.05 7.46
C GLY A 21 10.51 -11.06 6.41
N ARG A 22 10.16 -11.05 5.11
CA ARG A 22 11.11 -10.99 3.99
C ARG A 22 11.40 -9.55 3.55
N MET A 23 10.83 -8.58 4.23
CA MET A 23 10.95 -7.17 3.92
C MET A 23 10.96 -6.38 5.22
N ASP A 24 11.96 -5.50 5.36
CA ASP A 24 12.04 -4.58 6.48
C ASP A 24 11.08 -3.41 6.30
N ARG A 25 10.61 -2.87 7.43
CA ARG A 25 9.68 -1.74 7.40
C ARG A 25 10.29 -0.49 6.75
N ASP A 26 11.59 -0.25 6.89
CA ASP A 26 12.24 0.91 6.28
C ASP A 26 12.29 0.81 4.75
N ILE A 27 12.51 -0.40 4.23
CA ILE A 27 12.43 -0.67 2.78
C ILE A 27 10.99 -0.47 2.30
N LEU A 28 10.02 -1.03 3.02
CA LEU A 28 8.61 -0.87 2.73
C LEU A 28 8.18 0.60 2.77
N ARG A 29 8.65 1.36 3.77
CA ARG A 29 8.40 2.80 3.92
C ARG A 29 8.93 3.57 2.72
N GLY A 30 10.19 3.34 2.32
CA GLY A 30 10.77 3.97 1.15
C GLY A 30 9.95 3.70 -0.11
N TRP A 31 9.48 2.45 -0.27
CA TRP A 31 8.61 2.07 -1.38
C TRP A 31 7.24 2.76 -1.34
N VAL A 32 6.56 2.79 -0.18
CA VAL A 32 5.25 3.45 0.00
C VAL A 32 5.34 4.94 -0.29
N LEU A 33 6.35 5.62 0.25
CA LEU A 33 6.54 7.06 0.04
C LEU A 33 6.88 7.40 -1.41
N GLY A 34 7.44 6.44 -2.17
CA GLY A 34 7.70 6.56 -3.61
C GLY A 34 6.48 6.32 -4.52
N LEU A 35 5.31 5.96 -3.97
CA LEU A 35 4.11 5.73 -4.78
C LEU A 35 3.61 7.05 -5.42
N SER A 36 3.25 7.01 -6.70
CA SER A 36 2.59 8.12 -7.38
C SER A 36 1.20 8.40 -6.81
N SER A 37 0.61 9.55 -7.16
CA SER A 37 -0.81 9.81 -6.92
C SER A 37 -1.69 8.97 -7.84
N TYR A 38 -2.83 8.49 -7.33
CA TYR A 38 -3.80 7.71 -8.10
C TYR A 38 -5.17 8.41 -8.10
N PRO A 39 -6.00 8.23 -9.14
CA PRO A 39 -7.38 8.71 -9.12
C PRO A 39 -8.22 7.93 -8.08
N PRO A 40 -9.38 8.48 -7.65
CA PRO A 40 -10.35 7.73 -6.87
C PRO A 40 -10.71 6.39 -7.53
N PRO A 41 -10.97 5.32 -6.75
CA PRO A 41 -11.02 5.29 -5.29
C PRO A 41 -9.64 5.15 -4.60
N HIS A 42 -8.58 4.81 -5.34
CA HIS A 42 -7.27 4.48 -4.78
C HIS A 42 -6.50 5.69 -4.26
N GLY A 43 -6.73 6.88 -4.79
CA GLY A 43 -6.03 8.10 -4.38
C GLY A 43 -6.06 8.36 -2.89
N ALA A 44 -7.26 8.38 -2.29
CA ALA A 44 -7.41 8.64 -0.86
C ALA A 44 -6.73 7.58 0.01
N ALA A 45 -6.81 6.31 -0.38
CA ALA A 45 -6.21 5.21 0.37
C ALA A 45 -4.67 5.23 0.26
N VAL A 46 -4.12 5.59 -0.90
CA VAL A 46 -2.66 5.75 -1.08
C VAL A 46 -2.14 6.92 -0.24
N GLU A 47 -2.86 8.04 -0.18
CA GLU A 47 -2.44 9.18 0.65
C GLU A 47 -2.54 8.85 2.14
N ALA A 48 -3.57 8.13 2.58
CA ALA A 48 -3.65 7.62 3.96
C ALA A 48 -2.50 6.65 4.29
N LEU A 49 -2.15 5.77 3.35
CA LEU A 49 -1.03 4.84 3.48
C LEU A 49 0.31 5.60 3.61
N LYS A 50 0.55 6.59 2.75
CA LYS A 50 1.73 7.46 2.84
C LYS A 50 1.79 8.23 4.14
N ALA A 51 0.66 8.77 4.60
CA ALA A 51 0.60 9.51 5.86
C ALA A 51 0.99 8.62 7.05
N TRP A 52 0.54 7.37 7.07
CA TRP A 52 0.91 6.40 8.11
C TRP A 52 2.41 6.06 8.07
N PHE A 53 2.96 5.68 6.91
CA PHE A 53 4.38 5.35 6.76
C PHE A 53 5.29 6.59 6.83
N GLY A 54 4.75 7.80 6.68
CA GLY A 54 5.47 9.05 6.86
C GLY A 54 5.84 9.32 8.32
N GLN A 55 5.10 8.77 9.28
CA GLN A 55 5.36 8.94 10.70
C GLN A 55 6.66 8.24 11.11
N ARG A 56 7.41 8.90 12.00
CA ARG A 56 8.60 8.28 12.59
C ARG A 56 8.15 7.30 13.67
N THR A 57 8.37 6.01 13.43
CA THR A 57 8.04 4.95 14.39
C THR A 57 9.35 4.37 14.92
N PRO A 58 9.73 4.65 16.18
CA PRO A 58 11.05 4.27 16.72
C PRO A 58 11.16 2.77 17.00
N GLU A 59 10.04 2.09 17.28
CA GLU A 59 9.99 0.67 17.58
C GLU A 59 8.85 0.00 16.81
N ILE A 60 9.13 -1.15 16.20
CA ILE A 60 8.14 -1.91 15.43
C ILE A 60 7.60 -3.02 16.33
N THR A 61 6.61 -2.65 17.14
CA THR A 61 5.88 -3.61 17.95
C THR A 61 4.96 -4.47 17.07
N PRO A 62 4.46 -5.62 17.56
CA PRO A 62 3.47 -6.42 16.83
C PRO A 62 2.23 -5.60 16.40
N GLU A 63 1.77 -4.68 17.23
CA GLU A 63 0.60 -3.82 16.93
C GLU A 63 0.89 -2.83 15.80
N VAL A 64 2.10 -2.27 15.75
CA VAL A 64 2.54 -1.44 14.61
C VAL A 64 2.58 -2.28 13.34
N ARG A 65 3.10 -3.51 13.43
CA ARG A 65 3.20 -4.43 12.29
C ARG A 65 1.82 -4.82 11.76
N ASP A 66 0.89 -5.14 12.65
CA ASP A 66 -0.49 -5.46 12.30
C ASP A 66 -1.17 -4.25 11.64
N ARG A 67 -0.90 -3.04 12.14
CA ARG A 67 -1.41 -1.82 11.54
C ARG A 67 -0.81 -1.55 10.16
N ASP A 68 0.49 -1.76 9.96
CA ASP A 68 1.15 -1.65 8.66
C ASP A 68 0.49 -2.59 7.63
N ILE A 69 0.23 -3.85 8.02
CA ILE A 69 -0.44 -4.86 7.18
C ILE A 69 -1.86 -4.41 6.85
N ALA A 70 -2.62 -3.94 7.83
CA ALA A 70 -3.99 -3.46 7.62
C ALA A 70 -4.05 -2.25 6.66
N MET A 71 -3.10 -1.33 6.77
CA MET A 71 -3.03 -0.17 5.87
C MET A 71 -2.70 -0.57 4.43
N LEU A 72 -1.83 -1.57 4.23
CA LEU A 72 -1.54 -2.10 2.90
C LEU A 72 -2.76 -2.85 2.32
N ALA A 73 -3.44 -3.67 3.12
CA ALA A 73 -4.65 -4.37 2.71
C ALA A 73 -5.75 -3.39 2.27
N ALA A 74 -5.93 -2.29 3.00
CA ALA A 74 -6.91 -1.25 2.67
C ALA A 74 -6.72 -0.62 1.28
N VAL A 75 -5.50 -0.62 0.72
CA VAL A 75 -5.26 -0.19 -0.66
C VAL A 75 -5.41 -1.36 -1.64
N ALA A 76 -4.91 -2.55 -1.27
CA ALA A 76 -4.91 -3.72 -2.14
C ALA A 76 -6.31 -4.32 -2.38
N ASP A 77 -7.24 -4.16 -1.44
CA ASP A 77 -8.60 -4.68 -1.49
C ASP A 77 -9.61 -3.70 -2.11
N LEU A 78 -9.18 -2.49 -2.49
CA LEU A 78 -10.07 -1.54 -3.14
C LEU A 78 -10.55 -2.10 -4.49
N PRO A 79 -11.83 -1.84 -4.85
CA PRO A 79 -12.32 -2.19 -6.16
C PRO A 79 -11.52 -1.41 -7.20
N VAL A 80 -10.82 -2.14 -8.07
CA VAL A 80 -10.28 -1.57 -9.29
C VAL A 80 -11.47 -1.19 -10.15
N ALA A 81 -11.58 0.09 -10.52
CA ALA A 81 -12.53 0.48 -11.54
C ALA A 81 -12.12 -0.28 -12.80
N ARG A 82 -12.80 -1.40 -13.11
CA ARG A 82 -12.69 -2.03 -14.41
C ARG A 82 -13.13 -0.96 -15.39
N ALA A 83 -12.17 -0.34 -16.07
CA ALA A 83 -12.47 0.29 -17.34
C ALA A 83 -13.12 -0.82 -18.16
N ARG A 84 -14.45 -0.76 -18.30
CA ARG A 84 -15.12 -1.49 -19.35
C ARG A 84 -14.52 -0.90 -20.62
N SER A 85 -13.49 -1.52 -21.16
CA SER A 85 -13.17 -1.40 -22.58
C SER A 85 -14.38 -1.98 -23.29
N GLY A 86 -15.36 -1.11 -23.50
CA GLY A 86 -16.55 -1.38 -24.25
C GLY A 86 -16.33 -0.90 -25.67
N MET A 87 -16.56 -1.84 -26.59
CA MET A 87 -16.68 -1.74 -28.05
C MET A 87 -15.39 -1.91 -28.85
#